data_AF-A0A0E3WYC1-F1
#
_entry.id   AF-A0A0E3WYC1-F1
#
_cell.length_a   1.000
_cell.length_b   1.000
_cell.length_c   1.000
_cell.angle_alpha   90.00
_cell.angle_beta   90.00
_cell.angle_gamma   90.00
#
_symmetry.space_group_name_H-M   'P 1'
#
loop_
_entity.id
_entity.type
_entity.pdbx_description
1 polymer ?
#
loop_
_entity_poly.entity_id
_entity_poly.type
_entity_poly.pdbx_seq_one_letter_code
_entity_poly.pdbx_strand_id
1 'polypeptide(L)'
;MTETEVESRTKSSGKKDKDYSIKCEQNVCVIKYKGEIRYRRPFKWVPLVNLFGEYAIRFFGTLEIILGIIGALIFCIALGEMPEDLKSLKEYLVGAVVFLNFFVSLYLVLDGIFAQSNAKFVRFLKCKRCGRKNAYEEREKPDIREDSTENLYTVTITRYWKCKYCGYLDSSQSSENIKCFKIKKKKPIEMTCEKCGKTSLSSECRNPDMKREDYVVGSDSTEIRYYECNYCGHLNIETKKNHLNYMEPLANSETKRKDPRL
;
A
#
# COMPACT_ATOMS: atom_id res chain seq x y z
N MET A 1 -27.31 32.00 -16.87
CA MET A 1 -26.53 30.75 -16.84
C MET A 1 -26.29 30.45 -15.38
N THR A 2 -27.07 29.53 -14.83
CA THR A 2 -27.13 29.23 -13.41
C THR A 2 -26.44 27.89 -13.20
N GLU A 3 -25.27 27.92 -12.55
CA GLU A 3 -24.54 26.72 -12.13
C GLU A 3 -25.33 26.05 -11.00
N THR A 4 -25.90 24.88 -11.26
CA THR A 4 -26.50 24.04 -10.22
C THR A 4 -25.43 23.14 -9.62
N GLU A 5 -24.89 23.57 -8.47
CA GLU A 5 -24.02 22.77 -7.62
C GLU A 5 -24.84 21.62 -7.00
N VAL A 6 -24.69 20.40 -7.50
CA VAL A 6 -25.40 19.22 -6.97
C VAL A 6 -24.50 18.54 -5.93
N GLU A 7 -24.67 18.91 -4.66
CA GLU A 7 -24.13 18.17 -3.51
C GLU A 7 -24.82 16.79 -3.41
N SER A 8 -24.12 15.71 -3.80
CA SER A 8 -24.55 14.34 -3.48
C SER A 8 -24.22 14.03 -2.02
N ARG A 9 -25.26 13.94 -1.19
CA ARG A 9 -25.15 13.57 0.23
C ARG A 9 -25.21 12.05 0.38
N THR A 10 -24.08 11.40 0.67
CA THR A 10 -24.07 10.10 1.34
C THR A 10 -24.14 10.34 2.85
N LYS A 11 -25.10 9.69 3.52
CA LYS A 11 -25.16 9.65 4.99
C LYS A 11 -24.87 8.23 5.45
N SER A 12 -23.66 8.01 5.97
CA SER A 12 -23.58 7.31 7.23
C SER A 12 -24.11 8.24 8.33
N SER A 13 -24.79 7.66 9.30
CA SER A 13 -25.44 8.36 10.40
C SER A 13 -24.43 9.20 11.19
N GLY A 14 -24.60 10.53 11.18
CA GLY A 14 -24.25 11.39 12.32
C GLY A 14 -22.82 11.91 12.41
N LYS A 15 -22.24 12.48 11.34
CA LYS A 15 -21.33 13.64 11.37
C LYS A 15 -20.98 14.00 9.92
N LYS A 16 -21.09 15.28 9.52
CA LYS A 16 -20.48 15.74 8.27
C LYS A 16 -18.97 15.64 8.47
N ASP A 17 -18.33 14.59 7.94
CA ASP A 17 -16.88 14.59 7.83
C ASP A 17 -16.51 15.65 6.79
N LYS A 18 -15.98 16.79 7.25
CA LYS A 18 -15.45 17.87 6.39
C LYS A 18 -14.30 17.39 5.48
N ASP A 19 -13.85 16.17 5.70
CA ASP A 19 -12.67 15.55 5.13
C ASP A 19 -13.01 14.60 3.97
N TYR A 20 -14.26 14.54 3.50
CA TYR A 20 -14.71 13.70 2.37
C TYR A 20 -15.54 14.49 1.37
N SER A 21 -15.23 14.39 0.08
CA SER A 21 -16.06 14.95 -0.99
C SER A 21 -16.02 14.11 -2.25
N ILE A 22 -17.18 13.90 -2.87
CA ILE A 22 -17.30 13.33 -4.21
C ILE A 22 -17.88 14.40 -5.13
N LYS A 23 -17.26 14.60 -6.29
CA LYS A 23 -17.83 15.38 -7.39
C LYS A 23 -17.79 14.52 -8.64
N CYS A 24 -18.94 14.11 -9.14
CA CYS A 24 -19.02 13.42 -10.42
C CYS A 24 -19.79 14.29 -11.43
N GLU A 25 -19.16 14.60 -12.55
CA GLU A 25 -19.72 15.32 -13.70
C GLU A 25 -19.56 14.44 -14.94
N GLN A 26 -20.67 13.94 -15.49
CA GLN A 26 -20.74 13.11 -16.71
C GLN A 26 -19.63 12.04 -16.80
N ASN A 27 -18.47 12.40 -17.36
CA ASN A 27 -17.37 11.51 -17.67
C ASN A 27 -16.23 11.53 -16.64
N VAL A 28 -16.29 12.40 -15.63
CA VAL A 28 -15.25 12.58 -14.63
C VAL A 28 -15.85 12.41 -13.24
N CYS A 29 -15.23 11.57 -12.41
CA CYS A 29 -15.52 11.57 -10.98
C CYS A 29 -14.24 11.79 -10.19
N VAL A 30 -14.30 12.76 -9.28
CA VAL A 30 -13.21 13.14 -8.38
C VAL A 30 -13.64 12.85 -6.95
N ILE A 31 -12.92 11.96 -6.30
CA ILE A 31 -13.12 11.61 -4.89
C ILE A 31 -11.95 12.20 -4.12
N LYS A 32 -12.22 12.98 -3.07
CA LYS A 32 -11.20 13.52 -2.17
C LYS A 32 -11.48 13.08 -0.76
N TYR A 33 -10.43 12.63 -0.07
CA TYR A 33 -10.54 12.25 1.32
C TYR A 33 -9.22 12.32 2.10
N LYS A 34 -9.30 12.44 3.43
CA LYS A 34 -8.12 12.32 4.31
C LYS A 34 -7.73 10.86 4.53
N GLY A 35 -6.51 10.51 4.16
CA GLY A 35 -5.94 9.19 4.42
C GLY A 35 -5.41 9.02 5.85
N GLU A 36 -4.80 7.87 6.10
CA GLU A 36 -4.13 7.58 7.37
C GLU A 36 -2.64 7.91 7.29
N ILE A 37 -2.10 8.42 8.39
CA ILE A 37 -0.64 8.57 8.57
C ILE A 37 -0.06 7.16 8.63
N ARG A 38 0.67 6.75 7.60
CA ARG A 38 1.35 5.45 7.57
C ARG A 38 2.78 5.61 8.06
N TYR A 39 3.10 5.00 9.19
CA TYR A 39 4.48 4.92 9.66
C TYR A 39 5.28 4.02 8.70
N ARG A 40 6.16 4.62 7.89
CA ARG A 40 6.98 3.83 6.95
C ARG A 40 8.02 3.01 7.73
N ARG A 41 7.99 1.68 7.59
CA ARG A 41 9.00 0.73 8.15
C ARG A 41 10.47 1.20 8.08
N PRO A 42 10.96 1.91 7.02
CA PRO A 42 12.32 2.45 7.02
C PRO A 42 12.68 3.37 8.19
N PHE A 43 11.72 3.91 8.95
CA PHE A 43 12.00 4.67 10.18
C PHE A 43 12.66 3.81 11.28
N LYS A 44 12.59 2.48 11.24
CA LYS A 44 13.35 1.62 12.18
C LYS A 44 14.86 1.64 11.91
N TRP A 45 15.27 1.85 10.67
CA TRP A 45 16.67 1.91 10.26
C TRP A 45 17.24 3.32 10.30
N VAL A 46 16.39 4.34 10.48
CA VAL A 46 16.78 5.74 10.64
C VAL A 46 17.79 5.96 11.79
N PRO A 47 17.62 5.39 13.00
CA PRO A 47 18.61 5.47 14.06
C PRO A 47 19.96 4.86 13.65
N LEU A 48 19.95 3.68 13.04
CA LEU A 48 21.15 2.98 12.55
C LEU A 48 21.87 3.81 11.48
N VAL A 49 21.15 4.35 10.50
CA VAL A 49 21.72 5.20 9.43
C VAL A 49 22.24 6.52 9.96
N ASN A 50 21.64 7.08 11.01
CA ASN A 50 22.16 8.27 11.67
C ASN A 50 23.45 7.98 12.45
N LEU A 51 23.55 6.80 13.08
CA LEU A 51 24.69 6.43 13.91
C LEU A 51 25.92 6.03 13.07
N PHE A 52 25.74 5.12 12.11
CA PHE A 52 26.83 4.55 11.31
C PHE A 52 27.04 5.27 9.97
N GLY A 53 26.04 6.02 9.51
CA GLY A 53 26.06 6.66 8.20
C GLY A 53 25.59 5.74 7.07
N GLU A 54 25.13 6.38 5.98
CA GLU A 54 24.61 5.69 4.78
C GLU A 54 25.66 4.77 4.14
N TYR A 55 26.91 5.22 4.09
CA TYR A 55 28.00 4.48 3.47
C TYR A 55 28.29 3.18 4.22
N ALA A 56 28.39 3.25 5.55
CA ALA A 56 28.67 2.08 6.38
C ALA A 56 27.56 1.03 6.26
N ILE A 57 26.28 1.42 6.31
CA ILE A 57 25.18 0.46 6.20
C ILE A 57 25.12 -0.20 4.83
N ARG A 58 25.41 0.55 3.75
CA ARG A 58 25.52 -0.07 2.43
C ARG A 58 26.68 -1.03 2.33
N PHE A 59 27.81 -0.67 2.93
CA PHE A 59 28.99 -1.52 2.98
C PHE A 59 28.71 -2.82 3.74
N PHE A 60 28.15 -2.75 4.94
CA PHE A 60 27.74 -3.93 5.72
C PHE A 60 26.69 -4.77 5.00
N GLY A 61 25.64 -4.15 4.44
CA GLY A 61 24.64 -4.89 3.66
C GLY A 61 25.23 -5.57 2.41
N THR A 62 26.27 -4.99 1.80
CA THR A 62 26.99 -5.62 0.68
C THR A 62 27.81 -6.82 1.16
N LEU A 63 28.49 -6.70 2.30
CA LEU A 63 29.22 -7.81 2.92
C LEU A 63 28.29 -8.96 3.30
N GLU A 64 27.13 -8.67 3.88
CA GLU A 64 26.11 -9.68 4.23
C GLU A 64 25.63 -10.43 2.99
N ILE A 65 25.37 -9.73 1.88
CA ILE A 65 25.01 -10.36 0.60
C ILE A 65 26.14 -11.26 0.10
N ILE A 66 27.39 -10.78 0.10
CA ILE A 66 28.54 -11.58 -0.36
C ILE A 66 28.71 -12.83 0.50
N LEU A 67 28.68 -12.70 1.82
CA LEU A 67 28.80 -13.83 2.75
C LEU A 67 27.64 -14.82 2.60
N GLY A 68 26.42 -14.33 2.42
CA GLY A 68 25.25 -15.17 2.18
C GLY A 68 25.33 -15.93 0.84
N ILE A 69 25.83 -15.30 -0.23
CA ILE A 69 26.07 -15.98 -1.51
C ILE A 69 27.14 -17.06 -1.36
N ILE A 70 28.26 -16.77 -0.68
CA ILE A 70 29.32 -17.75 -0.44
C ILE A 70 28.78 -18.93 0.37
N GLY A 71 28.01 -18.67 1.44
CA GLY A 71 27.38 -19.72 2.24
C GLY A 71 26.41 -20.59 1.43
N ALA A 72 25.59 -19.97 0.58
CA ALA A 72 24.69 -20.70 -0.33
C ALA A 72 25.46 -21.57 -1.34
N LEU A 73 26.60 -21.10 -1.86
CA LEU A 73 27.46 -21.91 -2.73
C LEU A 73 28.07 -23.11 -1.99
N ILE A 74 28.55 -22.92 -0.76
CA ILE A 74 29.06 -24.00 0.09
C ILE A 74 27.96 -25.05 0.34
N PHE A 75 26.73 -24.59 0.60
CA PHE A 75 25.57 -25.49 0.73
C PHE A 75 25.30 -26.29 -0.56
N CYS A 76 25.33 -25.66 -1.74
CA CYS A 76 25.14 -26.35 -3.02
C CYS A 76 26.22 -27.42 -3.28
N ILE A 77 27.48 -27.14 -2.94
CA ILE A 77 28.58 -28.10 -3.06
C ILE A 77 28.36 -29.26 -2.09
N ALA A 78 28.06 -28.94 -0.82
CA ALA A 78 27.82 -29.94 0.22
C ALA A 78 26.66 -30.88 -0.13
N LEU A 79 25.58 -30.36 -0.75
CA LEU A 79 24.47 -31.19 -1.23
C LEU A 79 24.89 -32.20 -2.31
N GLY A 80 25.81 -31.84 -3.20
CA GLY A 80 26.29 -32.72 -4.27
C GLY A 80 27.20 -33.85 -3.76
N GLU A 81 27.80 -33.68 -2.59
CA GLU A 81 28.68 -34.66 -1.95
C GLU A 81 27.96 -35.53 -0.90
N MET A 82 26.65 -35.33 -0.71
CA MET A 82 25.87 -36.08 0.29
C MET A 82 25.66 -37.54 -0.18
N PRO A 83 26.03 -38.53 0.66
CA PRO A 83 25.74 -39.93 0.36
C PRO A 83 24.23 -40.22 0.39
N GLU A 84 23.76 -41.07 -0.53
CA GLU A 84 22.32 -41.39 -0.70
C GLU A 84 21.69 -42.12 0.50
N ASP A 85 22.52 -42.72 1.37
CA ASP A 85 22.09 -43.48 2.54
C ASP A 85 22.31 -42.67 3.84
N LEU A 86 21.30 -41.92 4.27
CA LEU A 86 21.22 -41.28 5.59
C LEU A 86 20.75 -42.32 6.64
N LYS A 87 21.67 -43.13 7.17
CA LYS A 87 21.37 -44.22 8.12
C LYS A 87 21.90 -43.96 9.53
N SER A 88 22.86 -43.04 9.73
CA SER A 88 23.47 -42.79 11.04
C SER A 88 23.05 -41.44 11.66
N LEU A 89 22.99 -41.38 13.00
CA LEU A 89 22.71 -40.14 13.76
C LEU A 89 23.73 -39.03 13.44
N LYS A 90 24.96 -39.41 13.09
CA LYS A 90 26.02 -38.50 12.63
C LYS A 90 25.66 -37.87 11.29
N GLU A 91 25.16 -38.63 10.32
CA GLU A 91 24.73 -38.09 9.03
C GLU A 91 23.51 -37.18 9.17
N TYR A 92 22.60 -37.48 10.10
CA TYR A 92 21.48 -36.59 10.43
C TYR A 92 21.94 -35.24 10.99
N LEU A 93 22.92 -35.24 11.91
CA LEU A 93 23.51 -34.00 12.45
C LEU A 93 24.23 -33.19 11.36
N VAL A 94 24.95 -33.85 10.45
CA VAL A 94 25.59 -33.17 9.31
C VAL A 94 24.52 -32.55 8.41
N GLY A 95 23.46 -33.30 8.06
CA GLY A 95 22.35 -32.77 7.28
C GLY A 95 21.70 -31.55 7.94
N ALA A 96 21.43 -31.61 9.24
CA ALA A 96 20.84 -30.48 9.98
C ALA A 96 21.73 -29.22 9.96
N VAL A 97 23.04 -29.37 10.12
CA VAL A 97 24.01 -28.26 10.03
C VAL A 97 24.04 -27.67 8.61
N VAL A 98 24.01 -28.52 7.59
CA VAL A 98 23.97 -28.11 6.18
C VAL A 98 22.68 -27.33 5.88
N PHE A 99 21.52 -27.82 6.33
CA PHE A 99 20.25 -27.09 6.21
C PHE A 99 20.26 -25.76 6.98
N LEU A 100 20.78 -25.74 8.20
CA LEU A 100 20.88 -24.50 8.98
C LEU A 100 21.75 -23.46 8.25
N ASN A 101 22.87 -23.90 7.65
CA ASN A 101 23.73 -23.03 6.86
C ASN A 101 22.98 -22.38 5.70
N PHE A 102 22.10 -23.12 5.01
CA PHE A 102 21.26 -22.57 3.95
C PHE A 102 20.32 -21.47 4.47
N PHE A 103 19.60 -21.72 5.58
CA PHE A 103 18.70 -20.72 6.14
C PHE A 103 19.42 -19.46 6.62
N VAL A 104 20.58 -19.62 7.26
CA VAL A 104 21.42 -18.48 7.69
C VAL A 104 21.92 -17.69 6.47
N SER A 105 22.37 -18.39 5.42
CA SER A 105 22.84 -17.76 4.19
C SER A 105 21.73 -16.98 3.49
N LEU A 106 20.54 -17.57 3.38
CA LEU A 106 19.37 -16.91 2.81
C LEU A 106 18.96 -15.68 3.64
N TYR A 107 18.98 -15.81 4.97
CA TYR A 107 18.68 -14.69 5.87
C TYR A 107 19.65 -13.53 5.67
N LEU A 108 20.97 -13.79 5.59
CA LEU A 108 21.98 -12.76 5.35
C LEU A 108 21.77 -12.03 4.02
N VAL A 109 21.46 -12.75 2.95
CA VAL A 109 21.15 -12.12 1.65
C VAL A 109 19.94 -11.20 1.75
N LEU A 110 18.86 -11.67 2.38
CA LEU A 110 17.64 -10.89 2.54
C LEU A 110 17.88 -9.64 3.39
N ASP A 111 18.55 -9.78 4.54
CA ASP A 111 18.83 -8.66 5.44
C ASP A 111 19.73 -7.61 4.76
N GLY A 112 20.77 -8.04 4.05
CA GLY A 112 21.63 -7.14 3.30
C GLY A 112 20.89 -6.36 2.19
N ILE A 113 19.97 -7.01 1.46
CA ILE A 113 19.09 -6.35 0.49
C ILE A 113 18.20 -5.31 1.19
N PHE A 114 17.62 -5.66 2.34
CA PHE A 114 16.82 -4.73 3.13
C PHE A 114 17.65 -3.53 3.61
N ALA A 115 18.86 -3.75 4.12
CA ALA A 115 19.77 -2.71 4.58
C ALA A 115 20.11 -1.72 3.45
N GLN A 116 20.44 -2.21 2.26
CA GLN A 116 20.72 -1.36 1.09
C GLN A 116 19.51 -0.52 0.66
N SER A 117 18.33 -1.15 0.58
CA SER A 117 17.09 -0.48 0.21
C SER A 117 16.72 0.63 1.20
N ASN A 118 16.80 0.34 2.50
CA ASN A 118 16.51 1.29 3.56
C ASN A 118 17.52 2.45 3.59
N ALA A 119 18.81 2.19 3.37
CA ALA A 119 19.82 3.24 3.29
C ALA A 119 19.54 4.23 2.15
N LYS A 120 19.09 3.73 0.98
CA LYS A 120 18.65 4.58 -0.14
C LYS A 120 17.40 5.38 0.20
N PHE A 121 16.45 4.78 0.93
CA PHE A 121 15.24 5.46 1.37
C PHE A 121 15.54 6.64 2.32
N VAL A 122 16.46 6.47 3.28
CA VAL A 122 16.82 7.51 4.25
C VAL A 122 17.39 8.77 3.59
N ARG A 123 18.01 8.66 2.41
CA ARG A 123 18.48 9.82 1.63
C ARG A 123 17.35 10.80 1.28
N PHE A 124 16.12 10.31 1.10
CA PHE A 124 14.94 11.12 0.80
C PHE A 124 14.36 11.83 2.04
N LEU A 125 14.86 11.54 3.25
CA LEU A 125 14.42 12.18 4.50
C LEU A 125 15.30 13.37 4.92
N LYS A 126 16.15 13.89 4.02
CA LYS A 126 16.96 15.08 4.24
C LYS A 126 16.10 16.34 4.14
N CYS A 127 16.15 17.21 5.14
CA CYS A 127 15.46 18.50 5.07
C CYS A 127 16.01 19.33 3.91
N LYS A 128 15.13 19.82 3.04
CA LYS A 128 15.50 20.68 1.90
C LYS A 128 16.10 22.02 2.36
N ARG A 129 15.74 22.51 3.56
CA ARG A 129 16.20 23.78 4.12
C ARG A 129 17.49 23.65 4.93
N CYS A 130 17.49 22.90 6.02
CA CYS A 130 18.64 22.82 6.92
C CYS A 130 19.63 21.68 6.58
N GLY A 131 19.31 20.85 5.58
CA GLY A 131 20.16 19.75 5.15
C GLY A 131 20.34 18.61 6.15
N ARG A 132 19.68 18.64 7.31
CA ARG A 132 19.76 17.55 8.29
C ARG A 132 19.05 16.30 7.76
N LYS A 133 19.66 15.14 7.97
CA LYS A 133 19.08 13.83 7.63
C LYS A 133 17.97 13.47 8.61
N ASN A 134 17.02 12.64 8.18
CA ASN A 134 15.92 12.13 9.03
C ASN A 134 15.18 13.24 9.78
N ALA A 135 14.95 14.33 9.05
CA ALA A 135 14.52 15.57 9.64
C ALA A 135 13.02 15.75 9.57
N TYR A 136 12.32 15.06 8.67
CA TYR A 136 10.89 15.20 8.46
C TYR A 136 10.06 14.25 9.31
N GLU A 137 9.02 14.79 9.93
CA GLU A 137 7.94 14.07 10.58
C GLU A 137 6.63 14.41 9.87
N GLU A 138 5.76 13.42 9.68
CA GLU A 138 4.45 13.65 9.07
C GLU A 138 3.55 14.39 10.06
N ARG A 139 3.03 15.55 9.64
CA ARG A 139 2.38 16.50 10.58
C ARG A 139 0.86 16.37 10.60
N GLU A 140 0.27 15.83 9.55
CA GLU A 140 -1.18 15.75 9.37
C GLU A 140 -1.54 14.58 8.46
N LYS A 141 -2.82 14.21 8.47
CA LYS A 141 -3.35 13.16 7.59
C LYS A 141 -3.14 13.55 6.11
N PRO A 142 -2.68 12.60 5.27
CA PRO A 142 -2.43 12.88 3.87
C PRO A 142 -3.73 13.17 3.11
N ASP A 143 -3.64 14.01 2.09
CA ASP A 143 -4.74 14.24 1.16
C ASP A 143 -4.71 13.21 0.04
N ILE A 144 -5.80 12.47 -0.10
CA ILE A 144 -5.99 11.51 -1.17
C ILE A 144 -6.98 12.10 -2.16
N ARG A 145 -6.59 12.09 -3.43
CA ARG A 145 -7.42 12.47 -4.57
C ARG A 145 -7.45 11.32 -5.55
N GLU A 146 -8.64 10.83 -5.84
CA GLU A 146 -8.87 9.82 -6.86
C GLU A 146 -9.58 10.49 -8.04
N ASP A 147 -8.96 10.45 -9.21
CA ASP A 147 -9.52 10.97 -10.45
C ASP A 147 -9.87 9.80 -11.36
N SER A 148 -11.16 9.70 -11.71
CA SER A 148 -11.74 8.66 -12.55
C SER A 148 -12.33 9.28 -13.82
N THR A 149 -11.78 8.93 -14.97
CA THR A 149 -12.34 9.26 -16.30
C THR A 149 -13.00 8.02 -16.90
N GLU A 150 -13.41 8.04 -18.16
CA GLU A 150 -13.95 6.84 -18.82
C GLU A 150 -12.89 5.73 -18.94
N ASN A 151 -11.66 6.13 -19.24
CA ASN A 151 -10.57 5.23 -19.64
C ASN A 151 -9.50 5.07 -18.55
N LEU A 152 -9.38 6.04 -17.64
CA LEU A 152 -8.28 6.10 -16.69
C LEU A 152 -8.80 6.25 -15.27
N TYR A 153 -8.11 5.62 -14.34
CA TYR A 153 -8.30 5.81 -12.91
C TYR A 153 -6.93 6.05 -12.27
N THR A 154 -6.82 7.12 -11.50
CA THR A 154 -5.55 7.52 -10.87
C THR A 154 -5.79 7.91 -9.42
N VAL A 155 -4.80 7.62 -8.58
CA VAL A 155 -4.80 8.00 -7.17
C VAL A 155 -3.56 8.84 -6.89
N THR A 156 -3.78 10.07 -6.43
CA THR A 156 -2.73 10.99 -6.00
C THR A 156 -2.78 11.13 -4.49
N ILE A 157 -1.63 10.96 -3.83
CA ILE A 157 -1.50 11.07 -2.38
C ILE A 157 -0.54 12.20 -2.07
N THR A 158 -1.02 13.26 -1.41
CA THR A 158 -0.20 14.38 -0.95
C THR A 158 0.06 14.24 0.54
N ARG A 159 1.34 14.10 0.90
CA ARG A 159 1.79 14.01 2.30
C ARG A 159 2.43 15.31 2.74
N TYR A 160 2.26 15.62 4.03
CA TYR A 160 2.69 16.88 4.62
C TYR A 160 3.70 16.64 5.73
N TRP A 161 4.83 17.30 5.61
CA TRP A 161 6.00 17.05 6.43
C TRP A 161 6.42 18.31 7.17
N LYS A 162 6.92 18.14 8.39
CA LYS A 162 7.55 19.20 9.16
C LYS A 162 8.95 18.77 9.56
N CYS A 163 9.93 19.64 9.36
CA CYS A 163 11.28 19.42 9.85
C CYS A 163 11.31 19.59 11.37
N LYS A 164 11.67 18.54 12.11
CA LYS A 164 11.80 18.57 13.58
C LYS A 164 12.93 19.47 14.10
N TYR A 165 13.90 19.81 13.26
CA TYR A 165 15.06 20.62 13.65
C TYR A 165 14.91 22.11 13.34
N CYS A 166 14.34 22.47 12.19
CA CYS A 166 14.25 23.89 11.76
C CYS A 166 12.82 24.35 11.49
N GLY A 167 11.82 23.49 11.69
CA GLY A 167 10.41 23.82 11.49
C GLY A 167 9.96 23.94 10.03
N TYR A 168 10.85 23.77 9.05
CA TYR A 168 10.51 23.84 7.62
C TYR A 168 9.36 22.89 7.26
N LEU A 169 8.37 23.43 6.56
CA LEU A 169 7.20 22.69 6.08
C LEU A 169 7.42 22.27 4.63
N ASP A 170 7.08 21.03 4.32
CA ASP A 170 7.20 20.46 2.97
C ASP A 170 5.93 19.68 2.64
N SER A 171 5.59 19.61 1.36
CA SER A 171 4.50 18.79 0.85
C SER A 171 5.00 18.05 -0.37
N SER A 172 4.77 16.73 -0.41
CA SER A 172 5.20 15.91 -1.53
C SER A 172 4.14 14.92 -1.95
N GLN A 173 4.05 14.70 -3.26
CA GLN A 173 3.28 13.59 -3.80
C GLN A 173 4.02 12.29 -3.49
N SER A 174 3.28 11.33 -2.94
CA SER A 174 3.79 10.01 -2.60
C SER A 174 3.37 9.02 -3.68
N SER A 175 4.35 8.43 -4.36
CA SER A 175 4.13 7.21 -5.15
C SER A 175 4.02 6.03 -4.19
N GLU A 176 2.82 5.79 -3.67
CA GLU A 176 2.53 4.52 -3.00
C GLU A 176 2.38 3.42 -4.07
N ASN A 177 2.65 2.16 -3.72
CA ASN A 177 2.54 1.01 -4.65
C ASN A 177 1.07 0.66 -4.92
N ILE A 178 0.29 1.65 -5.35
CA ILE A 178 -1.12 1.55 -5.66
C ILE A 178 -1.25 1.38 -7.17
N LYS A 179 -1.74 0.23 -7.59
CA LYS A 179 -2.11 -0.05 -8.98
C LYS A 179 -3.56 0.34 -9.18
N CYS A 180 -3.81 1.19 -10.17
CA CYS A 180 -5.14 1.65 -10.53
C CYS A 180 -5.50 1.15 -11.92
N PHE A 181 -6.73 0.65 -12.09
CA PHE A 181 -7.21 0.16 -13.38
C PHE A 181 -8.73 0.21 -13.47
N LYS A 182 -9.22 0.23 -14.72
CA LYS A 182 -10.64 0.09 -15.04
C LYS A 182 -11.01 -1.38 -15.14
N ILE A 183 -12.18 -1.73 -14.62
CA ILE A 183 -12.74 -3.08 -14.76
C ILE A 183 -13.99 -3.07 -15.63
N LYS A 184 -14.42 -4.26 -16.07
CA LYS A 184 -15.60 -4.40 -16.92
C LYS A 184 -16.88 -4.20 -16.11
N LYS A 185 -17.89 -3.65 -16.79
CA LYS A 185 -19.22 -3.50 -16.24
C LYS A 185 -19.83 -4.86 -15.88
N LYS A 186 -20.58 -4.93 -14.78
CA LYS A 186 -21.38 -6.12 -14.44
C LYS A 186 -22.76 -6.04 -15.08
N LYS A 187 -23.50 -7.16 -15.01
CA LYS A 187 -24.93 -7.16 -15.33
C LYS A 187 -25.67 -6.22 -14.39
N PRO A 188 -26.79 -5.61 -14.81
CA PRO A 188 -27.62 -4.76 -13.96
C PRO A 188 -27.99 -5.47 -12.65
N ILE A 189 -28.01 -4.73 -11.55
CA ILE A 189 -28.35 -5.23 -10.22
C ILE A 189 -29.57 -4.50 -9.68
N GLU A 190 -30.35 -5.16 -8.84
CA GLU A 190 -31.40 -4.48 -8.11
C GLU A 190 -30.78 -3.68 -6.96
N MET A 191 -31.07 -2.37 -6.90
CA MET A 191 -30.59 -1.52 -5.82
C MET A 191 -31.61 -0.43 -5.47
N THR A 192 -31.60 -0.01 -4.21
CA THR A 192 -32.37 1.12 -3.72
C THR A 192 -31.59 2.41 -3.91
N CYS A 193 -32.20 3.40 -4.55
CA CYS A 193 -31.58 4.70 -4.74
C CYS A 193 -31.47 5.48 -3.42
N GLU A 194 -30.27 5.97 -3.12
CA GLU A 194 -30.01 6.72 -1.89
C GLU A 194 -30.78 8.05 -1.81
N LYS A 195 -31.09 8.66 -2.96
CA LYS A 195 -31.79 9.95 -3.04
C LYS A 195 -33.31 9.82 -2.97
N CYS A 196 -33.90 8.93 -3.77
CA CYS A 196 -35.35 8.84 -3.90
C CYS A 196 -35.98 7.62 -3.19
N GLY A 197 -35.16 6.71 -2.64
CA GLY A 197 -35.61 5.54 -1.89
C GLY A 197 -36.29 4.45 -2.73
N LYS A 198 -36.39 4.62 -4.06
CA LYS A 198 -36.99 3.62 -4.95
C LYS A 198 -35.99 2.52 -5.28
N THR A 199 -36.46 1.28 -5.27
CA THR A 199 -35.69 0.11 -5.70
C THR A 199 -35.94 -0.16 -7.18
N SER A 200 -34.87 -0.31 -7.95
CA SER A 200 -34.94 -0.73 -9.35
C SER A 200 -33.69 -1.46 -9.79
N LEU A 201 -33.84 -2.23 -10.87
CA LEU A 201 -32.72 -2.75 -11.64
C LEU A 201 -31.91 -1.59 -12.23
N SER A 202 -30.73 -1.33 -11.67
CA SER A 202 -29.85 -0.22 -12.05
C SER A 202 -28.65 -0.76 -12.82
N SER A 203 -28.32 -0.10 -13.92
CA SER A 203 -27.16 -0.44 -14.76
C SER A 203 -25.97 0.44 -14.42
N GLU A 204 -24.77 -0.05 -14.75
CA GLU A 204 -23.55 0.72 -14.54
C GLU A 204 -23.40 1.79 -15.61
N CYS A 205 -23.43 3.05 -15.20
CA CYS A 205 -23.31 4.18 -16.12
C CYS A 205 -21.89 4.30 -16.70
N ARG A 206 -20.86 3.85 -15.96
CA ARG A 206 -19.44 3.91 -16.39
C ARG A 206 -18.64 2.69 -15.98
N ASN A 207 -17.45 2.53 -16.57
CA ASN A 207 -16.53 1.47 -16.21
C ASN A 207 -16.11 1.64 -14.74
N PRO A 208 -16.27 0.61 -13.89
CA PRO A 208 -15.89 0.69 -12.50
C PRO A 208 -14.39 0.84 -12.30
N ASP A 209 -14.03 1.37 -11.13
CA ASP A 209 -12.65 1.59 -10.73
C ASP A 209 -12.18 0.49 -9.79
N MET A 210 -10.92 0.10 -9.95
CA MET A 210 -10.25 -0.77 -9.00
C MET A 210 -8.88 -0.21 -8.66
N LYS A 211 -8.61 -0.09 -7.35
CA LYS A 211 -7.26 0.10 -6.83
C LYS A 211 -6.83 -1.14 -6.07
N ARG A 212 -5.57 -1.53 -6.25
CA ARG A 212 -4.89 -2.56 -5.47
C ARG A 212 -3.63 -1.99 -4.86
N GLU A 213 -3.47 -2.20 -3.56
CA GLU A 213 -2.25 -1.88 -2.84
C GLU A 213 -1.59 -3.19 -2.40
N ASP A 214 -0.39 -3.45 -2.92
CA ASP A 214 0.35 -4.67 -2.65
C ASP A 214 1.30 -4.46 -1.45
N TYR A 215 1.23 -5.38 -0.48
CA TYR A 215 2.12 -5.46 0.68
C TYR A 215 2.93 -6.76 0.64
N VAL A 216 3.94 -6.86 1.51
CA VAL A 216 4.81 -8.05 1.60
C VAL A 216 4.02 -9.33 1.93
N VAL A 217 2.94 -9.22 2.70
CA VAL A 217 2.17 -10.38 3.23
C VAL A 217 0.70 -10.34 2.79
N GLY A 218 0.34 -9.49 1.84
CA GLY A 218 -1.05 -9.38 1.41
C GLY A 218 -1.30 -8.31 0.36
N SER A 219 -2.56 -8.13 -0.01
CA SER A 219 -2.98 -6.99 -0.81
C SER A 219 -4.34 -6.47 -0.34
N ASP A 220 -4.48 -5.15 -0.32
CA ASP A 220 -5.77 -4.49 -0.18
C ASP A 220 -6.29 -4.17 -1.56
N SER A 221 -7.55 -4.49 -1.83
CA SER A 221 -8.23 -4.03 -3.04
C SER A 221 -9.48 -3.24 -2.68
N THR A 222 -9.70 -2.14 -3.39
CA THR A 222 -10.98 -1.45 -3.38
C THR A 222 -11.52 -1.36 -4.79
N GLU A 223 -12.79 -1.73 -4.92
CA GLU A 223 -13.58 -1.67 -6.13
C GLU A 223 -14.68 -0.61 -5.93
N ILE A 224 -14.82 0.31 -6.86
CA ILE A 224 -15.82 1.38 -6.85
C ILE A 224 -16.70 1.23 -8.08
N ARG A 225 -18.00 1.02 -7.86
CA ARG A 225 -19.01 0.86 -8.91
C ARG A 225 -19.98 2.03 -8.90
N TYR A 226 -20.52 2.34 -10.07
CA TYR A 226 -21.28 3.54 -10.35
C TYR A 226 -22.60 3.17 -11.01
N TYR A 227 -23.70 3.40 -10.32
CA TYR A 227 -25.03 3.01 -10.77
C TYR A 227 -25.94 4.23 -10.88
N GLU A 228 -26.66 4.34 -11.99
CA GLU A 228 -27.62 5.42 -12.19
C GLU A 228 -29.04 4.95 -11.84
N CYS A 229 -29.74 5.74 -11.03
CA CYS A 229 -31.12 5.47 -10.69
C CYS A 229 -32.05 5.79 -11.87
N ASN A 230 -32.75 4.77 -12.38
CA ASN A 230 -33.70 4.93 -13.48
C ASN A 230 -34.86 5.89 -13.20
N TYR A 231 -35.17 6.19 -11.93
CA TYR A 231 -36.28 7.07 -11.57
C TYR A 231 -35.91 8.55 -11.45
N CYS A 232 -34.69 8.86 -11.01
CA CYS A 232 -34.31 10.24 -10.68
C CYS A 232 -32.94 10.66 -11.23
N GLY A 233 -32.26 9.78 -11.98
CA GLY A 233 -30.93 10.03 -12.54
C GLY A 233 -29.83 10.16 -11.49
N HIS A 234 -30.12 9.87 -10.21
CA HIS A 234 -29.12 9.97 -9.16
C HIS A 234 -28.06 8.88 -9.30
N LEU A 235 -26.80 9.28 -9.17
CA LEU A 235 -25.65 8.38 -9.18
C LEU A 235 -25.43 7.80 -7.78
N ASN A 236 -25.71 6.50 -7.62
CA ASN A 236 -25.32 5.73 -6.45
C ASN A 236 -23.90 5.19 -6.65
N ILE A 237 -23.06 5.25 -5.61
CA ILE A 237 -21.68 4.77 -5.66
C ILE A 237 -21.49 3.66 -4.64
N GLU A 238 -21.19 2.46 -5.11
CA GLU A 238 -20.92 1.31 -4.26
C GLU A 238 -19.41 1.10 -4.12
N THR A 239 -18.92 0.98 -2.89
CA THR A 239 -17.50 0.71 -2.61
C THR A 239 -17.34 -0.64 -1.92
N LYS A 240 -16.64 -1.57 -2.56
CA LYS A 240 -16.31 -2.88 -1.98
C LYS A 240 -14.82 -2.99 -1.67
N LYS A 241 -14.49 -3.46 -0.47
CA LYS A 241 -13.12 -3.76 -0.05
C LYS A 241 -12.91 -5.25 0.08
N ASN A 242 -11.76 -5.72 -0.36
CA ASN A 242 -11.27 -7.06 -0.03
C ASN A 242 -9.84 -6.94 0.48
N HIS A 243 -9.57 -7.58 1.62
CA HIS A 243 -8.24 -7.76 2.17
C HIS A 243 -7.82 -9.20 1.91
N LEU A 244 -6.70 -9.41 1.22
CA LEU A 244 -6.14 -10.73 0.97
C LEU A 244 -4.86 -10.87 1.78
N ASN A 245 -4.82 -11.82 2.72
CA ASN A 245 -3.64 -12.13 3.51
C ASN A 245 -3.03 -13.45 3.01
N TYR A 246 -1.76 -13.43 2.59
CA TYR A 246 -1.09 -14.63 2.03
C TYR A 246 -0.65 -15.62 3.12
N MET A 247 -0.77 -15.26 4.41
CA MET A 247 -0.40 -16.13 5.54
C MET A 247 -1.57 -16.58 6.42
N GLU A 248 -2.81 -16.22 6.09
CA GLU A 248 -4.00 -16.77 6.75
C GLU A 248 -4.65 -17.87 5.88
N PRO A 249 -4.98 -19.04 6.45
CA PRO A 249 -5.76 -20.04 5.73
C PRO A 249 -7.20 -19.53 5.57
N LEU A 250 -7.58 -19.10 4.36
CA LEU A 250 -8.95 -18.97 3.83
C LEU A 250 -10.06 -18.65 4.85
N ALA A 251 -9.81 -17.74 5.79
CA ALA A 251 -10.83 -17.18 6.66
C ALA A 251 -10.97 -15.72 6.27
N ASN A 252 -12.16 -15.34 5.80
CA ASN A 252 -12.55 -13.94 5.61
C ASN A 252 -12.38 -13.20 6.94
N SER A 253 -11.20 -12.63 7.19
CA SER A 253 -10.98 -11.73 8.30
C SER A 253 -11.51 -10.35 7.87
N GLU A 254 -12.77 -10.08 8.23
CA GLU A 254 -13.32 -8.72 8.23
C GLU A 254 -12.51 -7.88 9.23
N THR A 255 -11.38 -7.34 8.79
CA THR A 255 -10.67 -6.33 9.54
C THR A 255 -11.46 -5.03 9.44
N LYS A 256 -12.04 -4.59 10.57
CA LYS A 256 -12.74 -3.31 10.73
C LYS A 256 -11.77 -2.13 10.61
N ARG A 257 -11.25 -1.88 9.40
CA ARG A 257 -10.58 -0.62 9.06
C ARG A 257 -11.65 0.34 8.57
N LYS A 258 -12.03 1.32 9.42
CA LYS A 258 -13.00 2.35 9.05
C LYS A 258 -12.45 3.12 7.85
N ASP A 259 -13.06 2.93 6.67
CA ASP A 259 -12.80 3.81 5.55
C ASP A 259 -13.46 5.15 5.84
N PRO A 260 -12.81 6.29 5.63
CA PRO A 260 -13.52 7.57 5.62
C PRO A 260 -14.65 7.64 4.57
N ARG A 261 -14.73 6.69 3.62
CA ARG A 261 -15.85 6.49 2.68
C ARG A 261 -17.08 5.77 3.27
N LEU A 262 -16.96 5.10 4.42
CA LEU A 262 -18.00 4.25 5.05
C LEU A 262 -18.34 4.75 6.46
#